data_AF-A0A3N5JWE6-F1
#
_entry.id   AF-A0A3N5JWE6-F1
#
_cell.length_a   1.000
_cell.length_b   1.000
_cell.length_c   1.000
_cell.angle_alpha   90.00
_cell.angle_beta   90.00
_cell.angle_gamma   90.00
#
_symmetry.space_group_name_H-M   'P 1'
#
loop_
_entity.id
_entity.type
_entity.pdbx_description
1 polymer ?
#
loop_
_entity_poly.entity_id
_entity_poly.type
_entity_poly.pdbx_seq_one_letter_code
_entity_poly.pdbx_strand_id
1 'polypeptide(L)'
;MGLNSKDLLGMQELTIEEVRLILDTAASMKEIGSRDIKKVPALRGKTVINLFYEPSTRTRTSFEIAGKWLSADVINISTSASSVVKGESLKDTGLTLQSMHPDVVVIRHAVPGAPHLLARL
;
A
#
# COMPACT_ATOMS: atom_id res chain seq x y z
N MET A 1 20.13 2.72 3.06
CA MET A 1 20.01 1.84 1.89
C MET A 1 18.53 1.54 1.69
N GLY A 2 18.02 1.66 0.48
CA GLY A 2 16.60 1.42 0.16
C GLY A 2 16.44 0.17 -0.70
N LEU A 3 15.21 -0.12 -1.10
CA LEU A 3 14.95 -1.11 -2.15
C LEU A 3 15.45 -0.57 -3.51
N ASN A 4 15.88 -1.47 -4.40
CA ASN A 4 16.36 -1.14 -5.73
C ASN A 4 15.21 -0.79 -6.69
N SER A 5 14.06 -1.44 -6.50
CA SER A 5 12.84 -1.19 -7.27
C SER A 5 11.96 -0.14 -6.61
N LYS A 6 11.31 0.69 -7.44
CA LYS A 6 10.29 1.65 -7.00
C LYS A 6 9.10 0.95 -6.35
N ASP A 7 8.63 -0.14 -6.96
CA ASP A 7 7.40 -0.84 -6.59
C ASP A 7 7.69 -2.26 -6.08
N LEU A 8 6.95 -2.70 -5.07
CA LEU A 8 7.01 -4.08 -4.54
C LEU A 8 5.88 -4.92 -5.12
N LEU A 9 6.13 -5.56 -6.27
CA LEU A 9 5.13 -6.31 -7.04
C LEU A 9 5.21 -7.84 -6.85
N GLY A 10 6.32 -8.33 -6.30
CA GLY A 10 6.60 -9.74 -6.09
C GLY A 10 7.89 -9.94 -5.29
N MET A 11 8.23 -11.19 -5.00
CA MET A 11 9.46 -11.53 -4.26
C MET A 11 10.59 -11.99 -5.18
N GLN A 12 10.28 -12.35 -6.42
CA GLN A 12 11.20 -12.94 -7.39
C GLN A 12 12.38 -12.01 -7.73
N GLU A 13 12.13 -10.70 -7.72
CA GLU A 13 13.11 -9.68 -8.07
C GLU A 13 13.87 -9.15 -6.85
N LEU A 14 13.49 -9.56 -5.63
CA LEU A 14 14.17 -9.13 -4.42
C LEU A 14 15.48 -9.88 -4.24
N THR A 15 16.54 -9.13 -4.01
CA THR A 15 17.80 -9.68 -3.52
C THR A 15 17.65 -10.15 -2.07
N ILE A 16 18.55 -11.03 -1.62
CA ILE A 16 18.57 -11.52 -0.24
C ILE A 16 18.76 -10.34 0.73
N GLU A 17 19.56 -9.36 0.34
CA GLU A 17 19.83 -8.14 1.09
C GLU A 17 18.57 -7.28 1.26
N GLU A 18 17.75 -7.14 0.22
CA GLU A 18 16.48 -6.44 0.28
C GLU A 18 15.46 -7.17 1.16
N VAL A 19 15.39 -8.50 1.05
CA VAL A 19 14.52 -9.31 1.93
C VAL A 19 14.93 -9.12 3.39
N ARG A 20 16.23 -9.17 3.70
CA ARG A 20 16.75 -8.90 5.05
C ARG A 20 16.39 -7.50 5.52
N LEU A 21 16.59 -6.48 4.67
CA LEU A 21 16.23 -5.10 4.98
C LEU A 21 14.75 -4.96 5.35
N ILE A 22 13.84 -5.60 4.61
CA ILE A 22 12.40 -5.59 4.91
C ILE A 22 12.12 -6.25 6.25
N LEU A 23 12.72 -7.43 6.51
CA LEU A 23 12.50 -8.19 7.75
C LEU A 23 13.07 -7.48 8.97
N ASP A 24 14.28 -6.93 8.88
CA ASP A 24 14.92 -6.17 9.96
C ASP A 24 14.12 -4.90 10.28
N THR A 25 13.65 -4.19 9.24
CA THR A 25 12.75 -3.04 9.42
C THR A 25 11.45 -3.46 10.10
N ALA A 26 10.84 -4.56 9.67
CA ALA A 26 9.62 -5.07 10.28
C ALA A 26 9.82 -5.47 11.76
N ALA A 27 10.98 -6.05 12.10
CA ALA A 27 11.35 -6.39 13.47
C ALA A 27 11.45 -5.14 14.36
N SER A 28 12.11 -4.08 13.89
CA SER A 28 12.18 -2.80 14.62
C SER A 28 10.80 -2.14 14.77
N MET A 29 9.94 -2.23 13.75
CA MET A 29 8.60 -1.64 13.79
C MET A 29 7.65 -2.37 14.77
N LYS A 30 7.94 -3.62 15.13
CA LYS A 30 7.15 -4.39 16.11
C LYS A 30 7.04 -3.68 17.45
N GLU A 31 8.08 -2.94 17.86
CA GLU A 31 8.11 -2.18 19.10
C GLU A 31 7.04 -1.08 19.15
N ILE A 32 6.61 -0.53 18.01
CA ILE A 32 5.55 0.49 17.96
C ILE A 32 4.23 -0.10 18.48
N GLY A 33 3.96 -1.36 18.15
CA GLY A 33 2.73 -2.03 18.55
C GLY A 33 2.59 -2.28 20.06
N SER A 34 3.72 -2.28 20.80
CA SER A 34 3.78 -2.45 22.25
C SER A 34 3.82 -1.14 23.05
N ARG A 35 3.94 0.02 22.39
CA ARG A 35 3.89 1.32 23.08
C ARG A 35 2.47 1.65 23.52
N ASP A 36 2.33 2.42 24.60
CA ASP A 36 1.05 3.01 25.01
C ASP A 36 0.52 3.95 23.91
N ILE A 37 1.43 4.76 23.35
CA ILE A 37 1.17 5.60 22.18
C ILE A 37 1.75 4.91 20.95
N LYS A 38 0.88 4.26 20.18
CA LYS A 38 1.23 3.51 18.96
C LYS A 38 1.38 4.40 17.73
N LYS A 39 1.89 5.63 17.90
CA LYS A 39 2.07 6.60 16.82
C LYS A 39 3.49 7.13 16.77
N VAL A 40 4.08 7.10 15.58
CA VAL A 40 5.36 7.71 15.25
C VAL A 40 5.22 8.52 13.97
N PRO A 41 5.94 9.64 13.78
CA PRO A 41 5.75 10.54 12.64
C PRO A 41 6.55 10.13 11.39
N ALA A 42 6.84 8.83 11.20
CA ALA A 42 7.74 8.35 10.16
C ALA A 42 7.23 8.60 8.73
N LEU A 43 5.91 8.62 8.54
CA LEU A 43 5.24 8.89 7.27
C LEU A 43 4.33 10.14 7.37
N ARG A 44 4.65 11.07 8.27
CA ARG A 44 3.85 12.29 8.42
C ARG A 44 3.83 13.10 7.12
N GLY A 45 2.62 13.47 6.69
CA GLY A 45 2.40 14.18 5.42
C GLY A 45 2.51 13.28 4.18
N LYS A 46 2.54 11.95 4.36
CA LYS A 46 2.48 10.98 3.28
C LYS A 46 1.07 10.41 3.15
N THR A 47 0.59 10.34 1.92
CA THR A 47 -0.73 9.76 1.60
C THR A 47 -0.59 8.32 1.13
N VAL A 48 -1.34 7.40 1.77
CA VAL A 48 -1.37 5.97 1.43
C VAL A 48 -2.79 5.59 1.01
N ILE A 49 -2.94 5.12 -0.23
CA ILE A 49 -4.23 4.66 -0.76
C ILE A 49 -4.27 3.13 -0.75
N ASN A 50 -5.21 2.56 -0.01
CA ASN A 50 -5.53 1.14 -0.02
C ASN A 50 -6.65 0.87 -1.03
N LEU A 51 -6.29 0.35 -2.20
CA LEU A 51 -7.18 0.05 -3.32
C LEU A 51 -7.50 -1.44 -3.40
N PHE A 52 -8.62 -1.87 -2.82
CA PHE A 52 -9.00 -3.28 -2.72
C PHE A 52 -10.22 -3.59 -3.59
N TYR A 53 -9.98 -4.28 -4.71
CA TYR A 53 -11.01 -4.72 -5.67
C TYR A 53 -11.71 -6.02 -5.28
N GLU A 54 -11.12 -6.78 -4.37
CA GLU A 54 -11.70 -7.99 -3.80
C GLU A 54 -11.65 -7.95 -2.26
N PRO A 55 -12.63 -8.58 -1.58
CA PRO A 55 -12.68 -8.57 -0.11
C PRO A 55 -11.41 -9.16 0.53
N SER A 56 -10.79 -8.40 1.44
CA SER A 56 -9.67 -8.89 2.27
C SER A 56 -9.52 -8.09 3.55
N THR A 57 -10.39 -8.39 4.51
CA THR A 57 -10.49 -7.64 5.79
C THR A 57 -9.15 -7.58 6.51
N ARG A 58 -8.48 -8.72 6.70
CA ARG A 58 -7.21 -8.79 7.44
C ARG A 58 -6.13 -7.92 6.81
N THR A 59 -5.93 -8.05 5.51
CA THR A 59 -4.88 -7.33 4.78
C THR A 59 -5.16 -5.83 4.78
N ARG A 60 -6.38 -5.41 4.41
CA ARG A 60 -6.77 -4.01 4.38
C ARG A 60 -6.61 -3.35 5.76
N THR A 61 -7.14 -3.99 6.81
CA THR A 61 -7.05 -3.46 8.17
C THR A 61 -5.59 -3.38 8.64
N SER A 62 -4.74 -4.34 8.27
CA SER A 62 -3.32 -4.27 8.64
C SER A 62 -2.59 -3.09 8.01
N PHE A 63 -2.80 -2.80 6.72
CA PHE A 63 -2.22 -1.63 6.06
C PHE A 63 -2.79 -0.32 6.60
N GLU A 64 -4.09 -0.27 6.91
CA GLU A 64 -4.71 0.89 7.52
C GLU A 64 -4.13 1.21 8.90
N ILE A 65 -4.00 0.19 9.76
CA ILE A 65 -3.40 0.34 11.08
C ILE A 65 -1.93 0.78 10.95
N ALA A 66 -1.16 0.14 10.07
CA ALA A 66 0.24 0.48 9.85
C ALA A 66 0.41 1.94 9.42
N GLY A 67 -0.35 2.42 8.43
CA GLY A 67 -0.30 3.82 8.00
C GLY A 67 -0.66 4.78 9.12
N LYS A 68 -1.73 4.50 9.88
CA LYS A 68 -2.12 5.33 11.04
C LYS A 68 -1.06 5.37 12.14
N TRP A 69 -0.41 4.24 12.42
CA TRP A 69 0.69 4.17 13.40
C TRP A 69 1.92 4.95 12.93
N LEU A 70 2.18 5.01 11.63
CA LEU A 70 3.26 5.79 11.05
C LEU A 70 2.87 7.25 10.74
N SER A 71 1.68 7.69 11.18
CA SER A 71 1.12 9.03 10.99
C SER A 71 0.92 9.44 9.52
N ALA A 72 0.69 8.46 8.63
CA ALA A 72 0.28 8.70 7.26
C ALA A 72 -1.21 9.04 7.15
N ASP A 73 -1.57 9.78 6.11
CA ASP A 73 -2.95 10.00 5.70
C ASP A 73 -3.43 8.79 4.89
N VAL A 74 -4.24 7.92 5.52
CA VAL A 74 -4.70 6.67 4.92
C VAL A 74 -6.09 6.80 4.32
N ILE A 75 -6.23 6.45 3.05
CA ILE A 75 -7.50 6.44 2.31
C ILE A 75 -7.81 5.01 1.90
N ASN A 76 -8.98 4.50 2.27
CA ASN A 76 -9.44 3.18 1.85
C ASN A 76 -10.45 3.30 0.71
N ILE A 77 -10.18 2.65 -0.42
CA ILE A 77 -11.07 2.54 -1.56
C ILE A 77 -11.49 1.08 -1.71
N SER A 78 -12.78 0.80 -1.53
CA SER A 78 -13.37 -0.51 -1.76
C SER A 78 -14.37 -0.45 -2.91
N THR A 79 -14.31 -1.45 -3.80
CA THR A 79 -15.12 -1.52 -5.02
C THR A 79 -16.61 -1.66 -4.81
N SER A 80 -17.05 -2.18 -3.65
CA SER A 80 -18.48 -2.23 -3.29
C SER A 80 -19.13 -0.84 -3.15
N ALA A 81 -18.34 0.24 -3.08
CA ALA A 81 -18.83 1.61 -2.90
C ALA A 81 -18.24 2.63 -3.89
N SER A 82 -17.41 2.21 -4.87
CA SER A 82 -16.65 3.13 -5.74
C SER A 82 -17.06 3.07 -7.22
N SER A 83 -16.56 4.01 -8.01
CA SER A 83 -16.75 4.19 -9.46
C SER A 83 -16.54 2.94 -10.33
N VAL A 84 -15.92 1.89 -9.80
CA VAL A 84 -15.84 0.56 -10.43
C VAL A 84 -17.23 -0.04 -10.70
N VAL A 85 -18.23 0.29 -9.87
CA VAL A 85 -19.64 -0.07 -10.12
C VAL A 85 -20.19 0.62 -11.38
N LYS A 86 -19.60 1.75 -11.80
CA LYS A 86 -19.94 2.46 -13.04
C LYS A 86 -19.18 1.94 -14.28
N GLY A 87 -18.42 0.84 -14.16
CA GLY A 87 -17.69 0.24 -15.28
C GLY A 87 -16.37 0.93 -15.62
N GLU A 88 -15.83 1.75 -14.72
CA GLU A 88 -14.52 2.39 -14.91
C GLU A 88 -13.39 1.35 -14.94
N SER A 89 -12.47 1.47 -15.89
CA SER A 89 -11.36 0.52 -16.02
C SER A 89 -10.32 0.76 -14.91
N LEU A 90 -9.56 -0.28 -14.56
CA LEU A 90 -8.45 -0.15 -13.61
C LEU A 90 -7.44 0.94 -14.05
N LYS A 91 -7.25 1.11 -15.36
CA LYS A 91 -6.39 2.14 -15.92
C LYS A 91 -6.93 3.54 -15.64
N ASP A 92 -8.23 3.77 -15.85
CA ASP A 92 -8.87 5.07 -15.61
C ASP A 92 -8.85 5.42 -14.13
N THR A 93 -9.13 4.43 -13.26
CA THR A 93 -8.95 4.58 -11.81
C THR A 93 -7.50 4.93 -11.48
N GLY A 94 -6.53 4.24 -12.07
CA GLY A 94 -5.09 4.52 -11.88
C GLY A 94 -4.69 5.94 -12.25
N LEU A 95 -5.11 6.42 -13.42
CA LEU A 95 -4.87 7.80 -13.87
C LEU A 95 -5.55 8.83 -12.97
N THR A 96 -6.77 8.55 -12.52
CA THR A 96 -7.50 9.40 -11.57
C THR A 96 -6.73 9.49 -10.25
N LEU A 97 -6.27 8.37 -9.70
CA LEU A 97 -5.47 8.36 -8.47
C LEU A 97 -4.13 9.08 -8.67
N GLN A 98 -3.46 8.88 -9.80
CA GLN A 98 -2.21 9.59 -10.12
C GLN A 98 -2.40 11.11 -10.11
N SER A 99 -3.52 11.62 -10.62
CA SER A 99 -3.82 13.06 -10.60
C SER A 99 -4.02 13.63 -9.19
N MET A 100 -4.31 12.79 -8.19
CA MET A 100 -4.41 13.17 -6.78
C MET A 100 -3.04 13.19 -6.08
N HIS A 101 -1.97 12.79 -6.78
CA HIS A 101 -0.58 12.76 -6.28
C HIS A 101 -0.37 12.00 -4.96
N PRO A 102 -0.88 10.76 -4.80
CA PRO A 102 -0.59 9.95 -3.62
C PRO A 102 0.89 9.56 -3.57
N ASP A 103 1.43 9.39 -2.37
CA ASP A 103 2.81 8.88 -2.21
C ASP A 103 2.89 7.37 -2.41
N VAL A 104 1.85 6.62 -2.00
CA VAL A 104 1.82 5.14 -2.08
C VAL A 104 0.42 4.63 -2.42
N VAL A 105 0.37 3.60 -3.27
CA VAL A 105 -0.85 2.81 -3.53
C VAL A 105 -0.59 1.35 -3.17
N VAL A 106 -1.44 0.80 -2.30
CA VAL A 106 -1.50 -0.63 -2.01
C VAL A 106 -2.69 -1.21 -2.74
N ILE A 107 -2.44 -2.07 -3.74
CA ILE A 107 -3.50 -2.67 -4.55
C ILE A 107 -3.71 -4.15 -4.21
N ARG A 108 -4.98 -4.54 -4.15
CA ARG A 108 -5.41 -5.95 -4.19
C ARG A 108 -6.46 -6.13 -5.27
N HIS A 109 -6.24 -7.08 -6.19
CA HIS A 109 -7.12 -7.33 -7.31
C HIS A 109 -7.12 -8.82 -7.67
N ALA A 110 -8.28 -9.36 -8.05
CA ALA A 110 -8.44 -10.78 -8.42
C ALA A 110 -7.79 -11.16 -9.77
N VAL A 111 -7.31 -10.18 -10.54
CA VAL A 111 -6.80 -10.39 -11.91
C VAL A 111 -5.28 -10.32 -11.85
N PRO A 112 -4.57 -11.38 -12.25
CA PRO A 112 -3.12 -11.36 -12.34
C PRO A 112 -2.62 -10.21 -13.22
N GLY A 113 -1.49 -9.60 -12.83
CA GLY A 113 -0.90 -8.50 -13.58
C GLY A 113 -1.57 -7.13 -13.37
N ALA A 114 -2.71 -7.03 -12.68
CA ALA A 114 -3.32 -5.74 -12.33
C ALA A 114 -2.37 -4.77 -11.59
N PRO A 115 -1.58 -5.21 -10.58
CA PRO A 115 -0.57 -4.33 -9.97
C PRO A 115 0.52 -3.86 -10.94
N HIS A 116 0.93 -4.73 -11.88
CA HIS A 116 1.94 -4.40 -12.89
C HIS A 116 1.42 -3.43 -13.96
N LEU A 117 0.10 -3.42 -14.20
CA LEU A 117 -0.52 -2.40 -15.04
C LEU A 117 -0.40 -1.03 -14.37
N LEU A 118 -0.77 -0.92 -13.09
CA LEU A 118 -0.71 0.36 -12.37
C LEU A 118 0.72 0.87 -12.18
N ALA A 119 1.68 0.00 -11.90
CA ALA A 119 3.08 0.41 -11.71
C ALA A 119 3.73 1.05 -12.96
N ARG A 120 3.16 0.81 -14.15
CA ARG A 120 3.63 1.35 -15.43
C ARG A 120 2.95 2.67 -15.83
N LEU A 121 1.96 3.14 -15.09
CA LEU A 121 1.29 4.44 -15.30
C LEU A 121 2.14 5.56 -14.70
#